data_AF-A0A010S5B5-F1
#
_entry.id   AF-A0A010S5B5-F1
#
_cell.length_a   1.000
_cell.length_b   1.000
_cell.length_c   1.000
_cell.angle_alpha   90.00
_cell.angle_beta   90.00
_cell.angle_gamma   90.00
#
_symmetry.space_group_name_H-M   'P 1'
#
loop_
_entity.id
_entity.type
_entity.pdbx_description
1 polymer ?
#
loop_
_entity_poly.entity_id
_entity_poly.type
_entity_poly.pdbx_seq_one_letter_code
_entity_poly.pdbx_strand_id
1 'polypeptide(L)'
;MPTLPDDPTPALLYRLNQNIMALGCAIEEISIWIDQRGSTDTYGRVSEHLEVLADNSDAIAELMANLVARWKPEEEIDPED
;
A
#
# COMPACT_ATOMS: atom_id res chain seq x y z
N MET A 1 7.17 10.51 -20.76
CA MET A 1 6.08 10.02 -19.91
C MET A 1 5.38 11.24 -19.35
N PRO A 2 4.04 11.31 -19.36
CA PRO A 2 3.37 12.41 -18.69
C PRO A 2 3.72 12.30 -17.21
N THR A 3 4.38 13.33 -16.69
CA THR A 3 4.64 13.46 -15.27
C THR A 3 3.28 13.60 -14.59
N LEU A 4 3.05 12.82 -13.54
CA LEU A 4 1.95 13.11 -12.63
C LEU A 4 2.01 14.60 -12.25
N PRO A 5 0.86 15.27 -12.07
CA PRO A 5 0.82 16.65 -11.61
C PRO A 5 1.50 16.71 -10.24
N ASP A 6 1.82 17.91 -9.77
CA ASP A 6 2.40 18.16 -8.43
C ASP A 6 1.40 17.82 -7.29
N ASP A 7 0.45 16.92 -7.54
CA ASP A 7 -0.44 16.28 -6.60
C ASP A 7 0.35 15.26 -5.76
N PRO A 8 0.53 15.49 -4.46
CA PRO A 8 1.28 14.57 -3.59
C PRO A 8 0.53 13.26 -3.32
N THR A 9 -0.77 13.17 -3.68
CA THR A 9 -1.63 12.03 -3.35
C THR A 9 -1.07 10.70 -3.85
N PRO A 10 -0.63 10.55 -5.11
CA PRO A 10 -0.14 9.26 -5.59
C PRO A 10 1.20 8.87 -4.96
N ALA A 11 2.07 9.86 -4.68
CA ALA A 11 3.33 9.62 -3.98
C ALA A 11 3.09 9.20 -2.51
N LEU A 12 2.11 9.80 -1.84
CA LEU A 12 1.69 9.45 -0.49
C LEU A 12 1.11 8.03 -0.43
N LEU A 13 0.20 7.68 -1.34
CA LEU A 13 -0.38 6.34 -1.41
C LEU A 13 0.67 5.27 -1.70
N TYR A 14 1.64 5.57 -2.58
CA TYR A 14 2.76 4.66 -2.84
C TYR A 14 3.61 4.42 -1.59
N ARG A 15 3.96 5.48 -0.84
CA ARG A 15 4.69 5.37 0.43
C ARG A 15 3.90 4.60 1.49
N LEU A 16 2.58 4.81 1.57
CA LEU A 16 1.70 4.09 2.48
C LEU A 16 1.71 2.59 2.16
N ASN A 17 1.62 2.23 0.87
CA ASN A 17 1.69 0.85 0.42
C ASN A 17 3.01 0.18 0.83
N GLN A 18 4.14 0.87 0.63
CA GLN A 18 5.45 0.39 1.04
C GLN A 18 5.54 0.13 2.54
N ASN A 19 4.97 1.02 3.36
CA ASN A 19 4.97 0.86 4.81
C ASN A 19 4.13 -0.35 5.24
N ILE A 20 2.96 -0.57 4.64
CA ILE A 20 2.10 -1.72 4.98
C ILE A 20 2.82 -3.03 4.65
N MET A 21 3.46 -3.12 3.48
CA MET A 21 4.25 -4.30 3.10
C MET A 21 5.42 -4.55 4.06
N ALA A 22 6.17 -3.50 4.42
CA ALA A 22 7.29 -3.63 5.35
C ALA A 22 6.83 -4.05 6.76
N LEU A 23 5.72 -3.50 7.23
CA LEU A 23 5.10 -3.89 8.50
C LEU A 23 4.62 -5.35 8.46
N GLY A 24 3.99 -5.77 7.37
CA GLY A 24 3.59 -7.16 7.15
C GLY A 24 4.78 -8.11 7.28
N CYS A 25 5.87 -7.88 6.55
CA CYS A 25 7.06 -8.72 6.63
C CYS A 25 7.68 -8.77 8.04
N ALA A 26 7.81 -7.62 8.71
CA ALA A 26 8.40 -7.57 10.05
C ALA A 26 7.55 -8.31 11.09
N ILE A 27 6.22 -8.18 10.99
CA ILE A 27 5.26 -8.84 11.89
C ILE A 27 5.22 -10.35 11.62
N GLU A 28 5.33 -10.79 10.36
CA GLU A 28 5.44 -12.20 9.99
C GLU A 28 6.67 -12.87 10.61
N GLU A 29 7.84 -12.24 10.53
CA GLU A 29 9.07 -12.75 11.14
C GLU A 29 8.93 -12.88 12.67
N ILE A 30 8.32 -11.90 13.32
CA ILE A 30 8.03 -11.94 14.77
C ILE A 30 7.05 -13.08 15.08
N SER A 31 6.02 -13.27 14.27
CA SER A 31 5.02 -14.34 14.45
C SER A 31 5.67 -15.71 14.44
N ILE A 32 6.53 -15.96 13.45
CA ILE A 32 7.27 -17.22 13.34
C ILE A 32 8.11 -17.47 14.60
N TRP A 33 8.78 -16.43 15.12
CA TRP A 33 9.55 -16.54 16.36
C TRP A 33 8.69 -16.82 17.60
N ILE A 34 7.47 -16.27 17.65
CA ILE A 34 6.49 -16.52 18.73
C ILE A 34 5.99 -17.96 18.68
N ASP A 35 5.68 -18.49 17.49
CA ASP A 35 5.21 -19.86 17.28
C ASP A 35 6.27 -20.88 17.70
N GLN A 36 7.53 -20.66 17.33
CA GLN A 36 8.67 -21.50 17.75
C GLN A 36 8.84 -21.62 19.27
N ARG A 37 8.25 -20.70 20.05
CA ARG A 37 8.27 -20.71 21.52
C ARG A 37 7.02 -21.35 22.15
N GLY A 38 6.15 -21.93 21.33
CA GLY A 38 4.93 -22.62 21.76
C GLY A 38 3.76 -21.70 22.09
N SER A 39 3.82 -20.42 21.70
CA SER A 39 2.72 -19.47 21.91
C SER A 39 1.82 -19.42 20.67
N THR A 40 1.14 -20.54 20.41
CA THR A 40 0.30 -20.74 19.22
C THR A 40 -0.91 -19.80 19.16
N ASP A 41 -1.49 -19.42 20.31
CA ASP A 41 -2.58 -18.44 20.38
C ASP A 41 -2.12 -17.04 19.91
N THR A 42 -0.96 -16.60 20.38
CA THR A 42 -0.37 -15.33 19.96
C THR A 42 0.00 -15.38 18.48
N TYR A 43 0.56 -16.48 17.99
CA TYR A 43 0.83 -16.67 16.56
C TYR A 43 -0.44 -16.52 15.71
N GLY A 44 -1.52 -17.23 16.07
CA GLY A 44 -2.79 -17.17 15.33
C GLY A 44 -3.36 -15.75 15.25
N ARG A 45 -3.35 -15.00 16.35
CA ARG A 45 -3.78 -13.60 16.37
C ARG A 45 -2.94 -12.71 15.47
N VAL A 46 -1.62 -12.93 15.42
CA VAL A 46 -0.76 -12.14 14.55
C VAL A 46 -0.98 -12.53 13.08
N SER A 47 -1.20 -13.80 12.77
CA SER A 47 -1.58 -14.25 11.42
C SER A 47 -2.87 -13.59 10.93
N GLU A 48 -3.90 -13.47 11.78
CA GLU A 48 -5.15 -12.75 11.43
C GLU A 48 -4.88 -11.26 11.12
N HIS A 49 -3.99 -10.61 11.86
CA HIS A 49 -3.61 -9.22 11.59
C HIS A 49 -2.77 -9.07 10.31
N LEU A 50 -1.95 -10.06 9.97
CA LEU A 50 -1.18 -10.08 8.71
C LEU A 50 -2.09 -10.20 7.49
N GLU A 51 -3.17 -10.99 7.59
CA GLU A 51 -4.19 -11.08 6.53
C GLU A 51 -4.82 -9.70 6.26
N VAL A 52 -5.19 -8.98 7.32
CA VAL A 52 -5.71 -7.60 7.19
C VAL A 52 -4.70 -6.65 6.56
N LEU A 53 -3.40 -6.79 6.86
CA LEU A 53 -2.37 -5.95 6.23
C LEU A 53 -2.20 -6.29 4.74
N ALA A 54 -2.27 -7.57 4.37
CA ALA A 54 -2.22 -8.02 2.98
C ALA A 54 -3.41 -7.46 2.17
N ASP A 55 -4.63 -7.61 2.69
CA ASP A 55 -5.85 -7.07 2.06
C ASP A 55 -5.75 -5.56 1.83
N ASN A 56 -5.22 -4.83 2.82
CA ASN A 56 -5.03 -3.38 2.71
C ASN A 56 -3.98 -3.01 1.66
N SER A 57 -2.88 -3.78 1.56
CA SER A 57 -1.85 -3.57 0.53
C SER A 57 -2.45 -3.75 -0.87
N ASP A 58 -3.21 -4.82 -1.07
CA ASP A 58 -3.85 -5.10 -2.36
C ASP A 58 -4.85 -4.02 -2.75
N ALA A 59 -5.70 -3.58 -1.80
CA ALA A 59 -6.64 -2.49 -2.02
C ALA A 59 -5.94 -1.17 -2.37
N ILE A 60 -4.84 -0.83 -1.69
CA ILE A 60 -4.08 0.40 -1.99
C ILE A 60 -3.45 0.30 -3.38
N ALA A 61 -2.88 -0.84 -3.75
CA ALA A 61 -2.34 -1.06 -5.08
C ALA A 61 -3.41 -0.87 -6.18
N GLU A 62 -4.61 -1.43 -5.99
CA GLU A 62 -5.73 -1.28 -6.92
C GLU A 62 -6.22 0.17 -7.02
N LEU A 63 -6.39 0.85 -5.88
CA LEU A 63 -6.84 2.24 -5.83
C LEU A 63 -5.83 3.19 -6.46
N MET A 64 -4.53 2.95 -6.29
CA MET A 64 -3.48 3.70 -6.99
C MET A 64 -3.56 3.50 -8.51
N ALA A 65 -3.74 2.26 -8.97
CA ALA A 65 -3.89 1.99 -10.40
C ALA A 65 -5.12 2.73 -10.98
N ASN A 66 -6.23 2.72 -10.26
CA ASN A 66 -7.42 3.49 -10.62
C ASN A 66 -7.18 5.00 -10.64
N LEU A 67 -6.46 5.54 -9.66
CA LEU A 67 -6.14 6.96 -9.57
C LEU A 67 -5.29 7.40 -10.76
N VAL A 68 -4.25 6.63 -11.11
CA VAL A 68 -3.40 6.88 -12.28
C VAL A 68 -4.20 6.77 -13.58
N ALA A 69 -5.09 5.77 -13.70
CA ALA A 69 -5.90 5.58 -14.91
C ALA A 69 -6.95 6.69 -15.14
N ARG A 70 -7.47 7.29 -14.06
CA ARG A 70 -8.45 8.39 -14.13
C ARG A 70 -7.81 9.76 -14.33
N TRP A 71 -6.50 9.87 -14.17
CA TRP A 71 -5.80 11.12 -14.36
C TRP A 71 -5.93 11.60 -15.81
N LYS A 72 -6.38 12.85 -15.97
CA LYS A 72 -6.33 13.59 -17.23
C LYS A 72 -5.31 14.71 -17.05
N PRO A 73 -4.33 14.88 -17.95
CA PRO A 73 -3.54 16.11 -17.97
C PRO A 73 -4.50 17.31 -18.11
N GLU A 74 -4.22 18.38 -17.37
CA GLU A 74 -4.84 19.68 -17.65
C GLU A 74 -4.61 19.99 -19.12
N GLU A 75 -5.69 20.31 -19.86
CA GLU A 75 -5.57 20.78 -21.23
C GLU A 75 -4.66 22.01 -21.20
N GLU A 76 -3.53 21.97 -21.93
CA GLU A 76 -2.76 23.16 -22.22
C GLU A 76 -3.73 24.14 -22.87
N ILE A 77 -4.09 25.20 -22.15
CA ILE A 77 -4.80 26.33 -22.73
C ILE A 77 -3.89 26.85 -23.83
N ASP A 78 -4.29 26.64 -25.08
CA ASP A 78 -3.60 27.22 -26.22
C ASP A 78 -3.59 28.74 -25.99
N PRO A 79 -2.42 29.39 -25.93
CA PRO A 79 -2.35 30.83 -25.76
C PRO A 79 -3.05 31.63 -26.87
N GLU A 80 -3.57 30.97 -27.92
CA GLU A 80 -4.32 31.59 -29.02
C GLU A 80 -5.87 31.49 -28.95
N ASP A 81 -6.48 30.91 -27.91
CA ASP A 81 -7.95 30.91 -27.67
C ASP A 81 -8.46 32.04 -26.75
#